data_AF-A0A956CI35-F1
#
_entry.id   AF-A0A956CI35-F1
#
_cell.length_a   1.000
_cell.length_b   1.000
_cell.length_c   1.000
_cell.angle_alpha   90.00
_cell.angle_beta   90.00
_cell.angle_gamma   90.00
#
_symmetry.space_group_name_H-M   'P 1'
#
loop_
_entity.id
_entity.type
_entity.pdbx_description
1 polymer ?
#
loop_
_entity_poly.entity_id
_entity_poly.type
_entity_poly.pdbx_seq_one_letter_code
_entity_poly.pdbx_strand_id
1 'polypeptide(L)'
;MKALALTVLLAGCSVAERPFAPPSVPLSEPRRLCTSNTQSDCRSVSSVERLLHDPDLHILEAVSTPAGRQGAKVLTLRRDGVVLRAKWRSFDSGNLVNEPRKELGAYAVQQLYLSPEDYVIPPTAGHCFPLAEYRARVDATATPSFGTRCVFGFLSYWLPNAHDVDDAEDQGILGGDSLYDEELFRTDTVYRRSLVNLNVTAFLVHHADAHDAQFLLVKDSGSVRVYTVDNSMAFQSITNPMVLFREDWATLRVPLVDTKTRARIAAIDERALQALATVEEYEDRDGMLTPHAITDPTVQRDAGMRWFGKRLQVGLTQGEIAGVRSRVQELKQRLAE
;
A
#
# COMPACT_ATOMS: atom_id res chain seq x y z
N MET A 1 -34.87 28.50 39.81
CA MET A 1 -34.16 27.27 39.41
C MET A 1 -35.14 26.37 38.67
N LYS A 2 -35.07 26.33 37.34
CA LYS A 2 -35.80 25.37 36.50
C LYS A 2 -34.75 24.60 35.70
N ALA A 3 -34.65 23.30 35.93
CA ALA A 3 -33.76 22.42 35.19
C ALA A 3 -34.40 22.09 33.85
N LEU A 4 -33.66 22.35 32.76
CA LEU A 4 -34.03 21.98 31.40
C LEU A 4 -33.31 20.66 31.09
N ALA A 5 -34.05 19.56 31.06
CA ALA A 5 -33.52 18.26 30.63
C ALA A 5 -33.48 18.23 29.10
N LEU A 6 -32.27 18.20 28.54
CA LEU A 6 -32.03 18.07 27.11
C LEU A 6 -31.83 16.58 26.79
N THR A 7 -32.89 15.93 26.31
CA THR A 7 -32.82 14.56 25.81
C THR A 7 -32.23 14.58 24.40
N VAL A 8 -30.97 14.18 24.26
CA VAL A 8 -30.33 13.96 22.96
C VAL A 8 -30.72 12.57 22.47
N LEU A 9 -31.63 12.51 21.49
CA LEU A 9 -31.91 11.32 20.70
C LEU A 9 -30.77 11.14 19.70
N LEU A 10 -29.82 10.26 20.03
CA LEU A 10 -28.84 9.74 19.06
C LEU A 10 -29.56 8.73 18.16
N ALA A 11 -30.07 9.21 17.02
CA ALA A 11 -30.45 8.34 15.92
C ALA A 11 -29.17 7.77 15.29
N GLY A 12 -28.77 6.58 15.75
CA GLY A 12 -27.74 5.77 15.09
C GLY A 12 -28.25 5.26 13.76
N CYS A 13 -28.04 6.03 12.69
CA CYS A 13 -28.13 5.50 11.34
C CYS A 13 -26.89 4.65 11.08
N SER A 14 -26.96 3.35 11.38
CA SER A 14 -26.08 2.36 10.75
C SER A 14 -26.40 2.34 9.27
N VAL A 15 -25.60 3.07 8.47
CA VAL A 15 -25.64 2.96 7.02
C VAL A 15 -25.15 1.55 6.71
N ALA A 16 -26.07 0.63 6.41
CA ALA A 16 -25.71 -0.69 5.91
C ALA A 16 -24.74 -0.50 4.73
N GLU A 17 -23.51 -0.96 4.91
CA GLU A 17 -22.48 -0.88 3.88
C GLU A 17 -22.98 -1.63 2.64
N ARG A 18 -23.01 -0.93 1.51
CA ARG A 18 -23.41 -1.57 0.27
C ARG A 18 -22.31 -2.54 -0.13
N PRO A 19 -22.65 -3.80 -0.48
CA PRO A 19 -21.65 -4.76 -0.93
C PRO A 19 -20.86 -4.18 -2.11
N PHE A 20 -19.54 -4.32 -2.04
CA PHE A 20 -18.63 -3.79 -3.05
C PHE A 20 -18.95 -4.37 -4.43
N ALA A 21 -19.10 -3.51 -5.44
CA ALA A 21 -19.59 -3.93 -6.75
C ALA A 21 -18.62 -4.92 -7.43
N PRO A 22 -19.12 -6.09 -7.89
CA PRO A 22 -18.30 -7.01 -8.69
C PRO A 22 -17.88 -6.33 -9.99
N PRO A 23 -16.74 -6.72 -10.58
CA PRO A 23 -16.31 -6.13 -11.84
C PRO A 23 -17.27 -6.49 -12.97
N SER A 24 -17.55 -5.51 -13.83
CA SER A 24 -18.32 -5.73 -15.07
C SER A 24 -17.62 -6.67 -16.05
N VAL A 25 -16.31 -6.88 -15.90
CA VAL A 25 -15.50 -7.83 -16.69
C VAL A 25 -14.83 -8.84 -15.74
N PRO A 26 -14.92 -10.15 -16.00
CA PRO A 26 -14.26 -11.15 -15.16
C PRO A 26 -12.75 -10.90 -15.03
N LEU A 27 -12.23 -11.04 -13.80
CA LEU A 27 -10.79 -10.96 -13.55
C LEU A 27 -10.11 -12.24 -14.04
N SER A 28 -8.90 -12.11 -14.58
CA SER A 28 -8.11 -13.24 -15.08
C SER A 28 -7.51 -14.05 -13.95
N GLU A 29 -7.63 -15.38 -14.03
CA GLU A 29 -6.92 -16.29 -13.15
C GLU A 29 -5.42 -16.36 -13.46
N PRO A 30 -4.58 -16.70 -12.48
CA PRO A 30 -4.89 -16.72 -11.05
C PRO A 30 -4.97 -15.30 -10.48
N ARG A 31 -5.89 -15.07 -9.53
CA ARG A 31 -6.08 -13.74 -8.89
C ARG A 31 -5.33 -13.56 -7.57
N ARG A 32 -4.92 -14.65 -6.93
CA ARG A 32 -4.16 -14.60 -5.66
C ARG A 32 -2.68 -14.39 -5.91
N LEU A 33 -2.00 -13.71 -4.98
CA LEU A 33 -0.54 -13.57 -5.02
C LEU A 33 0.14 -14.84 -4.53
N CYS A 34 1.28 -15.17 -5.13
CA CYS A 34 2.10 -16.29 -4.67
C CYS A 34 2.68 -16.03 -3.27
N THR A 35 2.76 -17.10 -2.48
CA THR A 35 3.35 -17.07 -1.13
C THR A 35 4.51 -18.07 -1.06
N SER A 36 5.25 -18.08 0.05
CA SER A 36 6.33 -19.06 0.26
C SER A 36 5.83 -20.50 0.24
N ASN A 37 4.55 -20.70 0.59
CA ASN A 37 3.94 -22.02 0.73
C ASN A 37 3.11 -22.41 -0.49
N THR A 38 2.80 -21.45 -1.39
CA THR A 38 1.98 -21.72 -2.57
C THR A 38 2.54 -21.04 -3.81
N GLN A 39 3.15 -21.84 -4.68
CA GLN A 39 3.77 -21.38 -5.93
C GLN A 39 3.03 -21.84 -7.21
N SER A 40 2.12 -22.81 -7.10
CA SER A 40 1.23 -23.22 -8.19
C SER A 40 -0.09 -22.46 -8.09
N ASP A 41 -0.72 -22.12 -9.23
CA ASP A 41 -2.03 -21.48 -9.32
C ASP A 41 -2.14 -20.11 -8.61
N CYS A 42 -1.08 -19.30 -8.71
CA CYS A 42 -0.98 -17.96 -8.13
C CYS A 42 -0.25 -17.03 -9.10
N ARG A 43 -0.39 -15.73 -8.90
CA ARG A 43 0.30 -14.69 -9.66
C ARG A 43 1.53 -14.22 -8.90
N SER A 44 2.71 -14.25 -9.53
CA SER A 44 3.91 -13.71 -8.89
C SER A 44 3.82 -12.19 -8.75
N VAL A 45 4.40 -11.65 -7.69
CA VAL A 45 4.56 -10.20 -7.48
C VAL A 45 5.18 -9.53 -8.71
N SER A 46 6.28 -10.09 -9.23
CA SER A 46 6.96 -9.57 -10.42
C SER A 46 6.09 -9.58 -11.68
N SER A 47 5.15 -10.52 -11.80
CA SER A 47 4.20 -10.49 -12.91
C SER A 47 3.16 -9.39 -12.74
N VAL A 48 2.75 -9.06 -11.52
CA VAL A 48 1.84 -7.95 -11.25
C VAL A 48 2.54 -6.62 -11.47
N GLU A 49 3.73 -6.43 -10.90
CA GLU A 49 4.52 -5.19 -11.07
C GLU A 49 4.72 -4.86 -12.55
N ARG A 50 5.10 -5.86 -13.38
CA ARG A 50 5.22 -5.67 -14.83
C ARG A 50 3.93 -5.20 -15.49
N LEU A 51 2.78 -5.76 -15.09
CA LEU A 51 1.49 -5.34 -15.63
C LEU A 51 1.13 -3.91 -15.18
N LEU A 52 1.40 -3.57 -13.91
CA LEU A 52 1.09 -2.23 -13.37
C LEU A 52 1.99 -1.13 -13.97
N HIS A 53 3.23 -1.45 -14.33
CA HIS A 53 4.14 -0.53 -15.03
C HIS A 53 3.91 -0.45 -16.54
N ASP A 54 3.14 -1.35 -17.15
CA ASP A 54 3.03 -1.42 -18.60
C ASP A 54 2.30 -0.19 -19.18
N PRO A 55 2.92 0.63 -20.05
CA PRO A 55 2.32 1.87 -20.53
C PRO A 55 1.05 1.68 -21.38
N ASP A 56 0.77 0.46 -21.86
CA ASP A 56 -0.43 0.11 -22.62
C ASP A 56 -1.54 -0.50 -21.73
N LEU A 57 -1.48 -0.28 -20.41
CA LEU A 57 -2.50 -0.70 -19.46
C LEU A 57 -3.76 0.19 -19.60
N HIS A 58 -4.91 -0.43 -19.85
CA HIS A 58 -6.16 0.30 -20.09
C HIS A 58 -7.17 0.19 -18.95
N ILE A 59 -7.90 1.27 -18.71
CA ILE A 59 -9.00 1.39 -17.76
C ILE A 59 -10.29 0.89 -18.42
N LEU A 60 -10.85 -0.19 -17.87
CA LEU A 60 -12.15 -0.70 -18.29
C LEU A 60 -13.29 -0.04 -17.51
N GLU A 61 -13.06 0.11 -16.21
CA GLU A 61 -14.05 0.51 -15.23
C GLU A 61 -13.34 1.16 -14.05
N ALA A 62 -14.00 2.14 -13.43
CA ALA A 62 -13.59 2.74 -12.17
C ALA A 62 -14.78 2.76 -11.21
N VAL A 63 -14.57 2.26 -10.00
CA VAL A 63 -15.56 2.33 -8.91
C VAL A 63 -14.94 3.05 -7.71
N SER A 64 -15.78 3.68 -6.89
CA SER A 64 -15.32 4.19 -5.59
C SER A 64 -14.91 3.03 -4.69
N THR A 65 -13.92 3.25 -3.83
CA THR A 65 -13.57 2.28 -2.80
C THR A 65 -14.76 2.05 -1.86
N PRO A 66 -14.94 0.83 -1.32
CA PRO A 66 -16.08 0.53 -0.43
C PRO A 66 -16.01 1.35 0.86
N ALA A 67 -14.81 1.53 1.40
CA ALA A 67 -14.50 2.45 2.50
C ALA A 67 -13.46 3.51 2.04
N GLY A 68 -13.46 4.68 2.70
CA GLY A 68 -12.51 5.77 2.43
C GLY A 68 -13.08 6.96 1.63
N ARG A 69 -12.78 8.19 2.06
CA ARG A 69 -13.33 9.45 1.50
C ARG A 69 -12.33 10.29 0.70
N GLN A 70 -11.12 9.77 0.42
CA GLN A 70 -9.96 10.59 0.06
C GLN A 70 -9.54 10.47 -1.42
N GLY A 71 -10.50 10.26 -2.32
CA GLY A 71 -10.26 10.28 -3.77
C GLY A 71 -9.66 9.00 -4.36
N ALA A 72 -9.49 7.94 -3.56
CA ALA A 72 -9.10 6.63 -4.07
C ALA A 72 -10.22 5.99 -4.91
N LYS A 73 -9.82 5.21 -5.91
CA LYS A 73 -10.70 4.42 -6.78
C LYS A 73 -10.19 2.98 -6.82
N VAL A 74 -11.08 2.05 -7.17
CA VAL A 74 -10.67 0.72 -7.65
C VAL A 74 -10.87 0.71 -9.16
N LEU A 75 -9.79 0.50 -9.89
CA LEU A 75 -9.81 0.39 -11.34
C LEU A 75 -9.81 -1.09 -11.74
N THR A 76 -10.70 -1.46 -12.66
CA THR A 76 -10.57 -2.71 -13.42
C THR A 76 -9.74 -2.40 -14.67
N LEU A 77 -8.60 -3.08 -14.80
CA LEU A 77 -7.55 -2.78 -15.76
C LEU A 77 -7.31 -3.96 -16.70
N ARG A 78 -6.88 -3.69 -17.94
CA ARG A 78 -6.55 -4.73 -18.93
C ARG A 78 -5.24 -4.47 -19.63
N ARG A 79 -4.44 -5.53 -19.76
CA ARG A 79 -3.25 -5.59 -20.62
C ARG A 79 -3.04 -7.01 -21.13
N ASP A 80 -2.73 -7.20 -22.42
CA ASP A 80 -2.44 -8.50 -23.03
C ASP A 80 -3.43 -9.63 -22.69
N GLY A 81 -4.73 -9.29 -22.67
CA GLY A 81 -5.80 -10.23 -22.31
C GLY A 81 -5.91 -10.55 -20.82
N VAL A 82 -4.98 -10.06 -19.99
CA VAL A 82 -5.05 -10.14 -18.53
C VAL A 82 -5.91 -8.98 -18.00
N VAL A 83 -6.89 -9.31 -17.18
CA VAL A 83 -7.76 -8.37 -16.47
C VAL A 83 -7.51 -8.48 -14.97
N LEU A 84 -7.20 -7.36 -14.32
CA LEU A 84 -6.98 -7.29 -12.87
C LEU A 84 -7.65 -6.06 -12.27
N ARG A 85 -7.70 -5.98 -10.94
CA ARG A 85 -8.09 -4.76 -10.23
C ARG A 85 -6.90 -4.16 -9.48
N ALA A 86 -6.90 -2.84 -9.36
CA ALA A 86 -5.94 -2.12 -8.56
C ALA A 86 -6.61 -0.93 -7.87
N LYS A 87 -6.21 -0.66 -6.63
CA LYS A 87 -6.43 0.64 -5.98
C LYS A 87 -5.65 1.68 -6.77
N TRP A 88 -6.30 2.80 -7.07
CA TRP A 88 -5.72 3.94 -7.77
C TRP A 88 -5.91 5.21 -6.96
N ARG A 89 -4.89 6.07 -6.98
CA ARG A 89 -5.02 7.45 -6.57
C ARG A 89 -4.09 8.35 -7.38
N SER A 90 -4.63 9.44 -7.92
CA SER A 90 -3.85 10.44 -8.65
C SER A 90 -2.96 11.24 -7.69
N PHE A 91 -1.80 11.67 -8.18
CA PHE A 91 -0.88 12.51 -7.41
C PHE A 91 -1.51 13.83 -6.99
N ASP A 92 -2.30 14.44 -7.86
CA ASP A 92 -2.95 15.73 -7.62
C ASP A 92 -4.04 15.66 -6.53
N SER A 93 -4.43 14.46 -6.08
CA SER A 93 -5.34 14.27 -4.94
C SER A 93 -4.64 14.20 -3.58
N GLY A 94 -3.31 14.37 -3.57
CA GLY A 94 -2.49 14.40 -2.36
C GLY A 94 -2.74 15.63 -1.48
N ASN A 95 -2.35 15.52 -0.21
CA ASN A 95 -2.30 16.65 0.71
C ASN A 95 -1.08 16.51 1.66
N LEU A 96 -0.92 17.44 2.59
CA LEU A 96 0.24 17.50 3.49
C LEU A 96 0.46 16.26 4.36
N VAL A 97 -0.59 15.48 4.62
CA VAL A 97 -0.51 14.29 5.49
C VAL A 97 -0.65 13.00 4.71
N ASN A 98 -1.28 13.05 3.55
CA ASN A 98 -1.61 11.89 2.75
C ASN A 98 -1.13 12.08 1.30
N GLU A 99 0.11 11.66 1.05
CA GLU A 99 0.82 11.86 -0.22
C GLU A 99 0.92 10.55 -1.02
N PRO A 100 0.37 10.48 -2.24
CA PRO A 100 0.40 9.29 -3.09
C PRO A 100 1.80 8.66 -3.30
N ARG A 101 2.88 9.45 -3.40
CA ARG A 101 4.27 8.91 -3.53
C ARG A 101 4.68 8.03 -2.36
N LYS A 102 4.11 8.25 -1.16
CA LYS A 102 4.52 7.51 0.04
C LYS A 102 4.08 6.04 -0.03
N GLU A 103 3.06 5.70 -0.83
CA GLU A 103 2.71 4.30 -1.13
C GLU A 103 3.83 3.60 -1.90
N LEU A 104 4.40 4.26 -2.92
CA LEU A 104 5.56 3.75 -3.67
C LEU A 104 6.79 3.62 -2.76
N GLY A 105 7.02 4.62 -1.90
CA GLY A 105 8.11 4.61 -0.93
C GLY A 105 7.98 3.48 0.09
N ALA A 106 6.79 3.27 0.65
CA ALA A 106 6.52 2.18 1.61
C ALA A 106 6.68 0.81 0.94
N TYR A 107 6.18 0.67 -0.29
CA TYR A 107 6.39 -0.52 -1.10
C TYR A 107 7.88 -0.79 -1.30
N ALA A 108 8.70 0.20 -1.64
CA ALA A 108 10.14 0.04 -1.81
C ALA A 108 10.86 -0.33 -0.49
N VAL A 109 10.43 0.20 0.66
CA VAL A 109 11.05 -0.12 1.96
C VAL A 109 10.95 -1.60 2.31
N GLN A 110 9.80 -2.26 2.06
CA GLN A 110 9.70 -3.69 2.31
C GLN A 110 10.64 -4.52 1.43
N GLN A 111 10.96 -4.05 0.20
CA GLN A 111 11.84 -4.77 -0.72
C GLN A 111 13.29 -4.83 -0.22
N LEU A 112 13.68 -3.94 0.69
CA LEU A 112 15.02 -3.95 1.30
C LEU A 112 15.30 -5.22 2.10
N TYR A 113 14.25 -5.88 2.62
CA TYR A 113 14.44 -6.99 3.56
C TYR A 113 13.48 -8.17 3.38
N LEU A 114 12.37 -8.02 2.67
CA LEU A 114 11.45 -9.12 2.37
C LEU A 114 11.73 -9.74 1.00
N SER A 115 11.38 -11.01 0.84
CA SER A 115 11.31 -11.62 -0.48
C SER A 115 9.93 -11.33 -1.08
N PRO A 116 9.75 -11.33 -2.41
CA PRO A 116 8.46 -11.03 -3.01
C PRO A 116 7.29 -11.88 -2.46
N GLU A 117 7.53 -13.15 -2.15
CA GLU A 117 6.55 -14.06 -1.55
C GLU A 117 6.15 -13.69 -0.10
N ASP A 118 6.87 -12.77 0.52
CA ASP A 118 6.71 -12.29 1.89
C ASP A 118 6.16 -10.87 1.98
N TYR A 119 5.96 -10.19 0.84
CA TYR A 119 5.48 -8.82 0.82
C TYR A 119 4.10 -8.69 1.47
N VAL A 120 4.00 -7.67 2.32
CA VAL A 120 2.81 -7.34 3.11
C VAL A 120 2.17 -6.05 2.62
N ILE A 121 2.88 -5.23 1.85
CA ILE A 121 2.25 -4.21 1.00
C ILE A 121 2.04 -4.85 -0.39
N PRO A 122 0.82 -4.80 -0.97
CA PRO A 122 0.56 -5.35 -2.30
C PRO A 122 1.47 -4.72 -3.37
N PRO A 123 1.74 -5.42 -4.49
CA PRO A 123 2.48 -4.86 -5.63
C PRO A 123 1.96 -3.46 -5.99
N THR A 124 2.85 -2.47 -5.96
CA THR A 124 2.51 -1.06 -6.11
C THR A 124 3.46 -0.42 -7.10
N ALA A 125 2.92 0.36 -8.05
CA ALA A 125 3.66 1.00 -9.12
C ALA A 125 3.07 2.38 -9.46
N GLY A 126 3.90 3.33 -9.86
CA GLY A 126 3.44 4.55 -10.50
C GLY A 126 2.87 4.27 -11.90
N HIS A 127 1.91 5.08 -12.32
CA HIS A 127 1.30 4.94 -13.65
C HIS A 127 0.78 6.27 -14.19
N CYS A 128 0.84 6.41 -15.52
CA CYS A 128 0.45 7.61 -16.27
C CYS A 128 -0.65 7.27 -17.28
N PHE A 129 -1.91 7.50 -16.91
CA PHE A 129 -3.04 7.22 -17.81
C PHE A 129 -3.29 8.38 -18.77
N PRO A 130 -3.46 8.13 -20.08
CA PRO A 130 -3.79 9.19 -21.04
C PRO A 130 -5.00 10.00 -20.58
N LEU A 131 -4.91 11.33 -20.63
CA LEU A 131 -5.94 12.22 -20.06
C LEU A 131 -7.34 11.96 -20.65
N ALA A 132 -7.43 11.65 -21.94
CA ALA A 132 -8.71 11.37 -22.60
C ALA A 132 -9.38 10.10 -22.05
N GLU A 133 -8.61 9.03 -21.87
CA GLU A 133 -9.09 7.79 -21.28
C GLU A 133 -9.50 7.99 -19.82
N TYR A 134 -8.65 8.68 -19.05
CA TYR A 134 -8.91 8.99 -17.65
C TYR A 134 -10.20 9.80 -17.45
N ARG A 135 -10.43 10.82 -18.29
CA ARG A 135 -11.67 11.61 -18.25
C ARG A 135 -12.90 10.81 -18.61
N ALA A 136 -12.78 9.91 -19.57
CA ALA A 136 -13.90 9.08 -20.01
C ALA A 136 -14.29 8.02 -18.96
N ARG A 137 -13.34 7.54 -18.15
CA ARG A 137 -13.53 6.37 -17.28
C ARG A 137 -13.50 6.66 -15.78
N VAL A 138 -12.83 7.73 -15.35
CA VAL A 138 -12.53 7.97 -13.92
C VAL A 138 -13.06 9.32 -13.45
N ASP A 139 -12.62 10.41 -14.07
CA ASP A 139 -12.99 11.78 -13.68
C ASP A 139 -13.00 12.71 -14.88
N ALA A 140 -14.21 13.06 -15.35
CA ALA A 140 -14.45 13.91 -16.51
C ALA A 140 -13.82 15.31 -16.41
N THR A 141 -13.52 15.77 -15.18
CA THR A 141 -12.96 17.10 -14.90
C THR A 141 -11.46 17.10 -14.66
N ALA A 142 -10.82 15.92 -14.68
CA ALA A 142 -9.39 15.79 -14.41
C ALA A 142 -8.53 16.70 -15.30
N THR A 143 -7.40 17.15 -14.76
CA THR A 143 -6.38 17.92 -15.50
C THR A 143 -5.10 17.09 -15.58
N PRO A 144 -4.22 17.32 -16.57
CA PRO A 144 -3.00 16.55 -16.66
C PRO A 144 -2.04 16.89 -15.51
N SER A 145 -1.38 15.87 -14.97
CA SER A 145 -0.40 16.04 -13.90
C SER A 145 0.88 16.68 -14.46
N PHE A 146 1.47 17.61 -13.71
CA PHE A 146 2.75 18.26 -14.02
C PHE A 146 2.85 18.93 -15.41
N GLY A 147 1.73 19.33 -16.00
CA GLY A 147 1.72 19.92 -17.36
C GLY A 147 1.98 18.90 -18.48
N THR A 148 1.86 17.60 -18.19
CA THR A 148 1.96 16.52 -19.18
C THR A 148 0.65 16.36 -19.98
N ARG A 149 0.46 15.23 -20.67
CA ARG A 149 -0.79 14.81 -21.33
C ARG A 149 -1.48 13.64 -20.62
N CYS A 150 -1.05 13.29 -19.41
CA CYS A 150 -1.60 12.19 -18.65
C CYS A 150 -1.94 12.59 -17.21
N VAL A 151 -2.69 11.73 -16.53
CA VAL A 151 -2.86 11.80 -15.07
C VAL A 151 -1.90 10.79 -14.45
N PHE A 152 -0.98 11.28 -13.63
CA PHE A 152 -0.02 10.45 -12.92
C PHE A 152 -0.56 10.09 -11.53
N GLY A 153 -0.33 8.86 -11.10
CA GLY A 153 -0.77 8.34 -9.81
C GLY A 153 -0.03 7.06 -9.44
N PHE A 154 -0.48 6.39 -8.38
CA PHE A 154 -0.06 5.02 -8.09
C PHE A 154 -1.20 4.04 -8.30
N LEU A 155 -0.83 2.83 -8.69
CA LEU A 155 -1.64 1.63 -8.67
C LEU A 155 -1.11 0.70 -7.59
N SER A 156 -2.00 0.11 -6.78
CA SER A 156 -1.67 -0.97 -5.85
C SER A 156 -2.61 -2.14 -6.09
N TYR A 157 -2.07 -3.35 -6.21
CA TYR A 157 -2.85 -4.53 -6.57
C TYR A 157 -4.03 -4.75 -5.62
N TRP A 158 -5.23 -4.94 -6.19
CA TRP A 158 -6.42 -5.23 -5.40
C TRP A 158 -6.41 -6.69 -4.97
N LEU A 159 -6.41 -6.94 -3.67
CA LEU A 159 -6.48 -8.28 -3.09
C LEU A 159 -7.93 -8.80 -3.17
N PRO A 160 -8.25 -9.78 -4.03
CA PRO A 160 -9.58 -10.35 -4.08
C PRO A 160 -9.86 -11.15 -2.80
N ASN A 161 -11.10 -11.06 -2.29
CA ASN A 161 -11.53 -11.73 -1.06
C ASN A 161 -10.69 -11.35 0.16
N ALA A 162 -10.18 -10.12 0.17
CA ALA A 162 -9.62 -9.52 1.36
C ALA A 162 -10.76 -9.00 2.26
N HIS A 163 -10.55 -9.15 3.56
CA HIS A 163 -11.43 -8.68 4.63
C HIS A 163 -10.62 -7.70 5.48
N ASP A 164 -11.23 -6.61 5.94
CA ASP A 164 -10.61 -5.87 7.04
C ASP A 164 -10.72 -6.67 8.35
N VAL A 165 -10.20 -6.12 9.46
CA VAL A 165 -10.18 -6.83 10.75
C VAL A 165 -11.60 -7.13 11.24
N ASP A 166 -12.51 -6.16 11.15
CA ASP A 166 -13.90 -6.30 11.60
C ASP A 166 -14.63 -7.38 10.76
N ASP A 167 -14.52 -7.31 9.43
CA ASP A 167 -15.07 -8.33 8.52
C ASP A 167 -14.48 -9.72 8.76
N ALA A 168 -13.19 -9.79 9.11
CA ALA A 168 -12.50 -11.05 9.38
C ALA A 168 -12.95 -11.68 10.71
N GLU A 169 -13.23 -10.88 11.73
CA GLU A 169 -13.86 -11.34 12.97
C GLU A 169 -15.27 -11.87 12.70
N ASP A 170 -16.11 -11.10 12.02
CA ASP A 170 -17.50 -11.46 11.70
C ASP A 170 -17.59 -12.78 10.90
N GLN A 171 -16.57 -13.08 10.10
CA GLN A 171 -16.48 -14.31 9.30
C GLN A 171 -15.77 -15.47 10.00
N GLY A 172 -15.38 -15.30 11.27
CA GLY A 172 -14.63 -16.30 12.03
C GLY A 172 -13.28 -16.66 11.39
N ILE A 173 -12.68 -15.70 10.67
CA ILE A 173 -11.29 -15.78 10.22
C ILE A 173 -10.39 -15.50 11.41
N LEU A 174 -10.72 -14.47 12.20
CA LEU A 174 -10.09 -14.16 13.49
C LEU A 174 -10.96 -14.68 14.63
N GLY A 175 -10.33 -15.00 15.76
CA GLY A 175 -10.97 -15.41 17.02
C GLY A 175 -11.24 -14.26 17.99
N GLY A 176 -10.99 -13.00 17.61
CA GLY A 176 -11.22 -11.81 18.43
C GLY A 176 -11.17 -10.50 17.63
N ASP A 177 -11.29 -9.38 18.33
CA ASP A 177 -11.46 -8.01 17.82
C ASP A 177 -10.14 -7.27 17.54
N SER A 178 -9.03 -7.99 17.47
CA SER A 178 -7.69 -7.45 17.23
C SER A 178 -7.03 -8.13 16.04
N LEU A 179 -6.16 -7.39 15.34
CA LEU A 179 -5.31 -7.97 14.31
C LEU A 179 -4.45 -9.10 14.88
N TYR A 180 -4.07 -9.07 16.17
CA TYR A 180 -3.31 -10.15 16.81
C TYR A 180 -4.25 -11.23 17.38
N ASP A 181 -4.26 -12.39 16.71
CA ASP A 181 -4.92 -13.60 17.19
C ASP A 181 -3.85 -14.59 17.70
N GLU A 182 -3.86 -14.86 19.00
CA GLU A 182 -2.86 -15.72 19.65
C GLU A 182 -2.86 -17.15 19.11
N GLU A 183 -4.03 -17.72 18.84
CA GLU A 183 -4.15 -19.11 18.39
C GLU A 183 -3.68 -19.26 16.95
N LEU A 184 -4.09 -18.34 16.06
CA LEU A 184 -3.56 -18.29 14.70
C LEU A 184 -2.06 -18.00 14.69
N PHE A 185 -1.58 -17.09 15.52
CA PHE A 185 -0.15 -16.78 15.61
C PHE A 185 0.67 -18.01 16.02
N ARG A 186 0.12 -18.85 16.90
CA ARG A 186 0.74 -20.08 17.35
C ARG A 186 0.70 -21.18 16.27
N THR A 187 -0.45 -21.35 15.61
CA THR A 187 -0.75 -22.54 14.78
C THR A 187 -0.56 -22.33 13.28
N ASP A 188 -0.81 -21.14 12.76
CA ASP A 188 -0.69 -20.81 11.33
C ASP A 188 0.62 -20.06 11.05
N THR A 189 1.55 -20.77 10.42
CA THR A 189 2.86 -20.23 10.09
C THR A 189 2.82 -19.09 9.06
N VAL A 190 1.83 -19.07 8.16
CA VAL A 190 1.68 -18.00 7.14
C VAL A 190 1.17 -16.74 7.82
N TYR A 191 0.16 -16.87 8.67
CA TYR A 191 -0.37 -15.77 9.46
C TYR A 191 0.71 -15.17 10.36
N ARG A 192 1.39 -16.00 11.17
CA ARG A 192 2.50 -15.55 12.03
C ARG A 192 3.56 -14.78 11.25
N ARG A 193 4.04 -15.34 10.13
CA ARG A 193 5.10 -14.73 9.32
C ARG A 193 4.65 -13.41 8.70
N SER A 194 3.46 -13.38 8.12
CA SER A 194 2.92 -12.16 7.51
C SER A 194 2.64 -11.07 8.55
N LEU A 195 2.16 -11.42 9.74
CA LEU A 195 1.93 -10.46 10.83
C LEU A 195 3.22 -9.84 11.34
N VAL A 196 4.25 -10.65 11.53
CA VAL A 196 5.59 -10.15 11.93
C VAL A 196 6.15 -9.22 10.84
N ASN A 197 6.08 -9.61 9.58
CA ASN A 197 6.55 -8.77 8.46
C ASN A 197 5.74 -7.48 8.32
N LEU A 198 4.43 -7.53 8.56
CA LEU A 198 3.54 -6.36 8.58
C LEU A 198 3.97 -5.41 9.69
N ASN A 199 4.16 -5.90 10.91
CA ASN A 199 4.54 -5.05 12.02
C ASN A 199 5.93 -4.43 11.84
N VAL A 200 6.91 -5.17 11.31
CA VAL A 200 8.22 -4.61 10.93
C VAL A 200 8.07 -3.55 9.84
N THR A 201 7.22 -3.78 8.83
CA THR A 201 6.98 -2.79 7.75
C THR A 201 6.35 -1.52 8.31
N ALA A 202 5.26 -1.63 9.05
CA ALA A 202 4.55 -0.51 9.67
C ALA A 202 5.46 0.30 10.60
N PHE A 203 6.33 -0.39 11.36
CA PHE A 203 7.38 0.25 12.14
C PHE A 203 8.39 0.99 11.26
N LEU A 204 9.03 0.33 10.29
CA LEU A 204 10.07 0.93 9.44
C LEU A 204 9.60 2.15 8.66
N VAL A 205 8.37 2.11 8.14
CA VAL A 205 7.78 3.25 7.42
C VAL A 205 7.16 4.27 8.37
N HIS A 206 7.01 3.96 9.66
CA HIS A 206 6.30 4.78 10.65
C HIS A 206 4.93 5.19 10.13
N HIS A 207 4.09 4.18 9.94
CA HIS A 207 2.76 4.31 9.36
C HIS A 207 1.85 5.11 10.31
N ALA A 208 1.57 6.37 9.99
CA ALA A 208 0.94 7.32 10.92
C ALA A 208 -0.56 7.05 11.20
N ASP A 209 -1.10 6.01 10.55
CA ASP A 209 -2.48 5.55 10.69
C ASP A 209 -2.56 4.03 10.87
N ALA A 210 -1.58 3.42 11.55
CA ALA A 210 -1.42 1.97 11.62
C ALA A 210 -2.44 1.28 12.55
N HIS A 211 -3.73 1.39 12.25
CA HIS A 211 -4.82 0.76 12.97
C HIS A 211 -5.55 -0.29 12.13
N ASP A 212 -6.36 -1.13 12.77
CA ASP A 212 -7.23 -2.19 12.22
C ASP A 212 -7.70 -2.02 10.76
N ALA A 213 -8.35 -0.91 10.42
CA ALA A 213 -8.92 -0.66 9.09
C ALA A 213 -7.88 -0.47 7.97
N GLN A 214 -6.59 -0.35 8.30
CA GLN A 214 -5.49 -0.32 7.33
C GLN A 214 -4.88 -1.69 7.07
N PHE A 215 -5.46 -2.73 7.66
CA PHE A 215 -5.00 -4.11 7.53
C PHE A 215 -6.06 -4.96 6.85
N LEU A 216 -5.58 -5.81 5.95
CA LEU A 216 -6.41 -6.71 5.18
C LEU A 216 -5.98 -8.16 5.40
N LEU A 217 -6.95 -9.04 5.59
CA LEU A 217 -6.78 -10.47 5.78
C LEU A 217 -7.31 -11.22 4.56
N VAL A 218 -6.48 -12.10 4.02
CA VAL A 218 -6.86 -13.02 2.93
C VAL A 218 -6.72 -14.44 3.45
N LYS A 219 -7.82 -15.20 3.41
CA LYS A 219 -7.84 -16.62 3.76
C LYS A 219 -7.73 -17.46 2.48
N ASP A 220 -6.70 -18.31 2.41
CA ASP A 220 -6.46 -19.22 1.28
C ASP A 220 -6.08 -20.61 1.80
N SER A 221 -6.76 -21.65 1.32
CA SER A 221 -6.36 -23.07 1.44
C SER A 221 -5.92 -23.50 2.85
N GLY A 222 -6.55 -22.96 3.90
CA GLY A 222 -6.28 -23.30 5.30
C GLY A 222 -5.32 -22.37 6.04
N SER A 223 -4.81 -21.32 5.40
CA SER A 223 -3.97 -20.29 6.02
C SER A 223 -4.56 -18.89 5.85
N VAL A 224 -4.22 -18.00 6.77
CA VAL A 224 -4.54 -16.58 6.75
C VAL A 224 -3.28 -15.78 6.47
N ARG A 225 -3.39 -14.76 5.63
CA ARG A 225 -2.30 -13.82 5.37
C ARG A 225 -2.78 -12.40 5.62
N VAL A 226 -1.94 -11.61 6.29
CA VAL A 226 -2.22 -10.19 6.53
C VAL A 226 -1.43 -9.30 5.59
N TYR A 227 -2.02 -8.17 5.23
CA TYR A 227 -1.46 -7.12 4.39
C TYR A 227 -1.73 -5.76 5.02
N THR A 228 -0.88 -4.79 4.70
CA THR A 228 -1.08 -3.38 5.07
C THR A 228 -1.30 -2.55 3.81
N VAL A 229 -2.32 -1.69 3.85
CA VAL A 229 -2.73 -0.81 2.76
C VAL A 229 -2.74 0.64 3.24
N ASP A 230 -2.97 1.58 2.33
CA ASP A 230 -3.13 3.01 2.65
C ASP A 230 -1.88 3.66 3.28
N ASN A 231 -0.70 3.23 2.81
CA ASN A 231 0.61 3.68 3.29
C ASN A 231 0.96 5.11 2.85
N SER A 232 0.04 5.85 2.23
CA SER A 232 0.26 7.23 1.80
C SER A 232 0.37 8.22 2.98
N MET A 233 0.09 7.75 4.21
CA MET A 233 0.36 8.46 5.48
C MET A 233 1.63 7.97 6.20
N ALA A 234 2.54 7.27 5.50
CA ALA A 234 3.82 6.86 6.07
C ALA A 234 4.82 8.03 6.25
N PHE A 235 5.95 7.72 6.88
CA PHE A 235 7.15 8.54 7.02
C PHE A 235 6.94 9.86 7.79
N GLN A 236 6.36 9.76 9.00
CA GLN A 236 6.17 10.90 9.90
C GLN A 236 5.18 11.96 9.37
N SER A 237 4.18 11.54 8.59
CA SER A 237 2.94 12.33 8.46
C SER A 237 2.33 12.59 9.84
N ILE A 238 1.55 13.66 9.99
CA ILE A 238 0.82 13.96 11.23
C ILE A 238 -0.03 12.74 11.60
N THR A 239 0.24 12.15 12.77
CA THR A 239 -0.47 10.96 13.26
C THR A 239 -1.97 11.23 13.35
N ASN A 240 -2.76 10.28 12.86
CA ASN A 240 -4.20 10.34 13.02
C ASN A 240 -4.54 10.27 14.52
N PRO A 241 -5.24 11.27 15.10
CA PRO A 241 -5.59 11.25 16.52
C PRO A 241 -6.42 10.04 16.93
N MET A 242 -7.09 9.37 15.99
CA MET A 242 -7.81 8.12 16.25
C MET A 242 -6.89 6.99 16.71
N VAL A 243 -5.60 7.00 16.33
CA VAL A 243 -4.59 6.02 16.78
C VAL A 243 -4.40 6.08 18.31
N LEU A 244 -4.68 7.20 18.98
CA LEU A 244 -4.64 7.28 20.45
C LEU A 244 -5.66 6.37 21.14
N PHE A 245 -6.69 5.92 20.41
CA PHE A 245 -7.77 5.09 20.92
C PHE A 245 -7.80 3.69 20.27
N ARG A 246 -6.76 3.35 19.49
CA ARG A 246 -6.65 2.08 18.77
C ARG A 246 -5.25 1.47 18.97
N GLU A 247 -5.08 0.22 18.57
CA GLU A 247 -3.75 -0.38 18.53
C GLU A 247 -2.88 0.30 17.47
N ASP A 248 -1.74 0.85 17.90
CA ASP A 248 -0.75 1.43 17.00
C ASP A 248 0.30 0.39 16.59
N TRP A 249 0.17 -0.11 15.36
CA TRP A 249 1.09 -1.07 14.75
C TRP A 249 2.33 -0.43 14.12
N ALA A 250 2.49 0.90 14.21
CA ALA A 250 3.76 1.58 13.91
C ALA A 250 4.82 1.38 15.01
N THR A 251 4.45 0.72 16.11
CA THR A 251 5.36 0.22 17.15
C THR A 251 5.51 -1.29 17.04
N LEU A 252 6.65 -1.84 17.44
CA LEU A 252 6.85 -3.30 17.45
C LEU A 252 6.00 -3.95 18.55
N ARG A 253 5.01 -4.75 18.14
CA ARG A 253 4.04 -5.46 18.98
C ARG A 253 4.36 -6.95 19.10
N VAL A 254 4.97 -7.53 18.07
CA VAL A 254 5.30 -8.97 18.02
C VAL A 254 6.81 -9.19 17.86
N PRO A 255 7.36 -10.28 18.44
CA PRO A 255 8.78 -10.58 18.31
C PRO A 255 9.16 -10.94 16.87
N LEU A 256 10.36 -10.53 16.43
CA LEU A 256 10.90 -10.94 15.14
C LEU A 256 11.34 -12.40 15.20
N VAL A 257 10.52 -13.31 14.69
CA VAL A 257 10.75 -14.76 14.77
C VAL A 257 11.46 -15.36 13.55
N ASP A 258 11.48 -14.69 12.40
CA ASP A 258 12.04 -15.26 11.16
C ASP A 258 13.53 -14.92 10.97
N THR A 259 14.37 -15.95 10.91
CA THR A 259 15.84 -15.79 10.83
C THR A 259 16.28 -15.18 9.50
N LYS A 260 15.58 -15.46 8.39
CA LYS A 260 15.90 -14.91 7.07
C LYS A 260 15.61 -13.41 7.03
N THR A 261 14.45 -12.98 7.54
CA THR A 261 14.09 -11.58 7.73
C THR A 261 15.10 -10.86 8.62
N ARG A 262 15.47 -11.44 9.77
CA ARG A 262 16.52 -10.88 10.66
C ARG A 262 17.85 -10.66 9.95
N ALA A 263 18.33 -11.67 9.22
CA ALA A 263 19.59 -11.59 8.49
C ALA A 263 19.56 -10.49 7.41
N ARG A 264 18.43 -10.32 6.72
CA ARG A 264 18.29 -9.28 5.71
C ARG A 264 18.19 -7.88 6.30
N ILE A 265 17.46 -7.70 7.40
CA ILE A 265 17.45 -6.43 8.14
C ILE A 265 18.87 -6.06 8.58
N ALA A 266 19.63 -7.02 9.13
CA ALA A 266 21.03 -6.80 9.52
C ALA A 266 21.91 -6.37 8.34
N ALA A 267 21.63 -6.87 7.13
CA ALA A 267 22.38 -6.58 5.90
C ALA A 267 22.00 -5.25 5.22
N ILE A 268 20.94 -4.54 5.64
CA ILE A 268 20.58 -3.24 5.06
C ILE A 268 21.73 -2.25 5.29
N ASP A 269 22.36 -1.75 4.23
CA ASP A 269 23.45 -0.78 4.29
C ASP A 269 22.99 0.63 3.88
N GLU A 270 23.91 1.59 3.98
CA GLU A 270 23.63 2.98 3.61
C GLU A 270 23.31 3.14 2.13
N ARG A 271 23.90 2.30 1.25
CA ARG A 271 23.64 2.35 -0.19
C ARG A 271 22.20 1.94 -0.48
N ALA A 272 21.71 0.88 0.16
CA ALA A 272 20.34 0.41 0.04
C ALA A 272 19.34 1.49 0.52
N LEU A 273 19.65 2.17 1.63
CA LEU A 273 18.83 3.28 2.14
C LEU A 273 18.84 4.49 1.20
N GLN A 274 20.00 4.86 0.63
CA GLN A 274 20.08 5.97 -0.32
C GLN A 274 19.38 5.67 -1.65
N ALA A 275 19.24 4.40 -2.03
CA ALA A 275 18.47 4.01 -3.20
C ALA A 275 16.98 4.39 -3.08
N LEU A 276 16.44 4.50 -1.85
CA LEU A 276 15.06 4.98 -1.63
C LEU A 276 14.83 6.43 -2.08
N ALA A 277 15.89 7.20 -2.35
CA ALA A 277 15.76 8.53 -2.92
C ALA A 277 15.11 8.48 -4.31
N THR A 278 15.37 7.44 -5.12
CA THR A 278 14.73 7.18 -6.42
C THR A 278 14.15 5.77 -6.42
N VAL A 279 12.88 5.61 -6.07
CA VAL A 279 12.21 4.30 -6.12
C VAL A 279 11.62 4.01 -7.49
N GLU A 280 11.27 5.05 -8.25
CA GLU A 280 10.83 4.96 -9.64
C GLU A 280 11.35 6.15 -10.45
N GLU A 281 11.54 5.93 -11.75
CA GLU A 281 11.93 6.98 -12.69
C GLU A 281 11.10 6.87 -13.97
N TYR A 282 10.71 8.02 -14.51
CA TYR A 282 9.92 8.13 -15.73
C TYR A 282 10.57 9.11 -16.69
N GLU A 283 10.46 8.85 -17.99
CA GLU A 283 10.82 9.78 -19.05
C GLU A 283 9.54 10.34 -19.70
N ASP A 284 9.46 11.66 -19.79
CA ASP A 284 8.46 12.37 -20.57
C ASP A 284 8.75 12.22 -22.07
N ARG A 285 7.93 11.39 -22.72
CA ARG A 285 7.91 11.19 -24.17
C ARG A 285 6.64 11.81 -24.72
N ASP A 286 6.80 13.01 -25.26
CA ASP A 286 5.72 13.81 -25.85
C ASP A 286 4.54 14.00 -24.90
N GLY A 287 4.79 14.36 -23.64
CA GLY A 287 3.77 14.53 -22.61
C GLY A 287 3.25 13.23 -22.00
N MET A 288 3.82 12.07 -22.30
CA MET A 288 3.48 10.80 -21.65
C MET A 288 4.66 10.33 -20.81
N LEU A 289 4.43 10.15 -19.50
CA LEU A 289 5.43 9.59 -18.60
C LEU A 289 5.51 8.08 -18.79
N THR A 290 6.63 7.63 -19.33
CA THR A 290 6.92 6.22 -19.57
C THR A 290 7.95 5.72 -18.56
N PRO A 291 7.82 4.50 -18.01
CA PRO A 291 8.81 3.98 -17.09
C PRO A 291 10.22 4.01 -17.70
N HIS A 292 11.19 4.42 -16.90
CA HIS A 292 12.59 4.52 -17.27
C HIS A 292 13.45 3.81 -16.22
N ALA A 293 14.64 3.36 -16.63
CA ALA A 293 15.59 2.78 -15.69
C ALA A 293 15.96 3.80 -14.59
N ILE A 294 15.97 3.36 -13.34
CA ILE A 294 16.34 4.21 -12.19
C ILE A 294 17.78 4.68 -12.36
N THR A 295 18.00 5.97 -12.18
CA THR A 295 19.34 6.57 -12.11
C THR A 295 19.60 7.19 -10.74
N ASP A 296 20.87 7.49 -10.47
CA ASP A 296 21.28 8.11 -9.22
C ASP A 296 20.46 9.38 -8.92
N PRO A 297 20.11 9.61 -7.64
CA PRO A 297 19.31 10.76 -7.26
C PRO A 297 20.04 12.06 -7.60
N THR A 298 19.34 12.94 -8.31
CA THR A 298 19.85 14.27 -8.62
C THR A 298 20.02 15.13 -7.35
N VAL A 299 20.68 16.29 -7.48
CA VAL A 299 21.11 17.14 -6.35
C VAL A 299 19.93 17.64 -5.47
N GLN A 300 18.68 17.61 -5.96
CA GLN A 300 17.47 18.01 -5.22
C GLN A 300 16.90 16.88 -4.35
N ARG A 301 17.65 16.47 -3.33
CA ARG A 301 17.32 15.30 -2.50
C ARG A 301 16.20 15.52 -1.46
N ASP A 302 15.78 16.76 -1.25
CA ASP A 302 14.73 17.11 -0.28
C ASP A 302 13.32 17.10 -0.87
N ALA A 303 13.18 16.83 -2.18
CA ALA A 303 11.88 16.68 -2.84
C ALA A 303 11.60 15.19 -3.15
N GLY A 304 10.43 14.70 -2.73
CA GLY A 304 9.98 13.32 -2.98
C GLY A 304 9.56 13.08 -4.44
N MET A 305 9.35 14.14 -5.22
CA MET A 305 9.24 14.10 -6.67
C MET A 305 10.09 15.21 -7.25
N ARG A 306 10.89 14.91 -8.26
CA ARG A 306 11.85 15.87 -8.83
C ARG A 306 12.04 15.66 -10.32
N TRP A 307 12.16 16.77 -11.04
CA TRP A 307 12.38 16.79 -12.47
C TRP A 307 13.85 17.06 -12.80
N PHE A 308 14.38 16.31 -13.76
CA PHE A 308 15.69 16.52 -14.36
C PHE A 308 15.61 16.45 -15.88
N GLY A 309 15.51 17.61 -16.52
CA GLY A 309 15.16 17.69 -17.93
C GLY A 309 13.79 17.04 -18.15
N LYS A 310 13.73 15.99 -18.97
CA LYS A 310 12.52 15.22 -19.27
C LYS A 310 12.27 14.06 -18.30
N ARG A 311 13.10 13.89 -17.26
CA ARG A 311 13.00 12.73 -16.36
C ARG A 311 12.35 13.13 -15.04
N LEU A 312 11.31 12.40 -14.63
CA LEU A 312 10.68 12.51 -13.33
C LEU A 312 11.22 11.39 -12.44
N GLN A 313 11.89 11.74 -11.35
CA GLN A 313 12.27 10.80 -10.30
C GLN A 313 11.27 10.89 -9.15
N VAL A 314 10.81 9.74 -8.67
CA VAL A 314 9.88 9.60 -7.54
C VAL A 314 10.58 8.81 -6.44
N GLY A 315 10.44 9.25 -5.18
CA GLY A 315 11.02 8.56 -4.04
C GLY A 315 10.81 9.27 -2.71
N LEU A 316 11.68 8.94 -1.76
CA LEU A 316 11.68 9.50 -0.43
C LEU A 316 12.60 10.74 -0.36
N THR A 317 12.22 11.68 0.50
CA THR A 317 13.08 12.81 0.88
C THR A 317 14.22 12.35 1.80
N GLN A 318 15.26 13.17 1.96
CA GLN A 318 16.34 12.85 2.91
C GLN A 318 15.85 12.70 4.35
N GLY A 319 14.86 13.49 4.78
CA GLY A 319 14.27 13.38 6.11
C GLY A 319 13.55 12.04 6.30
N GLU A 320 12.78 11.60 5.31
CA GLU A 320 12.09 10.30 5.34
C GLU A 320 13.09 9.14 5.35
N ILE A 321 14.14 9.19 4.51
CA ILE A 321 15.23 8.20 4.49
C ILE A 321 15.95 8.17 5.84
N ALA A 322 16.23 9.32 6.44
CA ALA A 322 16.84 9.38 7.77
C ALA A 322 15.96 8.75 8.85
N GLY A 323 14.64 8.94 8.76
CA GLY A 323 13.66 8.25 9.61
C GLY A 323 13.74 6.73 9.46
N VAL A 324 13.74 6.22 8.21
CA VAL A 324 13.89 4.78 7.94
C VAL A 324 15.23 4.27 8.48
N ARG A 325 16.34 4.99 8.24
CA ARG A 325 17.67 4.66 8.76
C ARG A 325 17.66 4.49 10.27
N SER A 326 17.09 5.46 10.99
CA SER A 326 17.00 5.44 12.46
C SER A 326 16.31 4.16 12.95
N ARG A 327 15.19 3.80 12.33
CA ARG A 327 14.40 2.63 12.70
C ARG A 327 15.06 1.31 12.30
N VAL A 328 15.77 1.27 11.17
CA VAL A 328 16.63 0.12 10.81
C VAL A 328 17.71 -0.09 11.87
N GLN A 329 18.38 0.97 12.34
CA GLN A 329 19.40 0.84 13.39
C GLN A 329 18.79 0.38 14.72
N GLU A 330 17.62 0.90 15.09
CA GLU A 330 16.91 0.46 16.29
C GLU A 330 16.56 -1.05 16.20
N LEU A 331 16.07 -1.52 15.06
CA LEU A 331 15.83 -2.95 14.85
C LEU A 331 17.12 -3.76 14.96
N LYS A 332 18.21 -3.32 14.32
CA LYS A 332 19.50 -4.02 14.40
C LYS A 332 20.01 -4.15 15.84
N GLN A 333 19.84 -3.11 16.65
CA GLN A 333 20.21 -3.15 18.06
C GLN A 333 19.36 -4.18 18.82
N ARG A 334 18.04 -4.13 18.67
CA ARG A 334 17.12 -5.11 19.30
C ARG A 334 17.39 -6.55 18.86
N LEU A 335 17.87 -6.76 17.64
CA LEU A 335 18.21 -8.09 17.11
C LEU A 335 19.54 -8.65 17.64
N ALA A 336 20.40 -7.81 18.22
CA ALA A 336 21.68 -8.19 18.80
C ALA A 336 21.60 -8.51 20.30
N GLU A 337 20.52 -8.09 20.96
CA GLU A 337 20.15 -8.42 22.34
C GLU A 337 19.55 -9.84 22.44
#